data_AF-A0A6D2I1H8-F1
#
_entry.id   AF-A0A6D2I1H8-F1
#
_cell.length_a   1.000
_cell.length_b   1.000
_cell.length_c   1.000
_cell.angle_alpha   90.00
_cell.angle_beta   90.00
_cell.angle_gamma   90.00
#
_symmetry.space_group_name_H-M   'P 1'
#
loop_
_entity.id
_entity.type
_entity.pdbx_description
1 polymer ?
#
loop_
_entity_poly.entity_id
_entity_poly.type
_entity_poly.pdbx_seq_one_letter_code
_entity_poly.pdbx_strand_id
1 'polypeptide(L)'
;MDDVRELQKKISDYERKMLHYKTKIFRLENDIFDKDQEIIGAKFTLLQALPEINTPENNTLADIERIPGRIDPMIYYKACNPGEEEPLTNERGMLESGKLSSEWALKITRTKRPNFSELKDKYGEELYNAVKIAWIEAQESRRTGVKLKPWNYEAGREQTLAELLVLVQAQIQILKNHH
;
A
#
# COMPACT_ATOMS: atom_id res chain seq x y z
N MET A 1 -51.94 -13.93 -0.30
CA MET A 1 -51.66 -12.61 -0.90
C MET A 1 -50.93 -11.69 0.08
N ASP A 2 -51.23 -11.76 1.39
CA ASP A 2 -50.52 -10.97 2.42
C ASP A 2 -49.06 -11.39 2.62
N ASP A 3 -48.74 -12.68 2.58
CA ASP A 3 -47.35 -13.15 2.71
C ASP A 3 -46.42 -12.63 1.59
N VAL A 4 -46.94 -12.52 0.37
CA VAL A 4 -46.19 -11.97 -0.78
C VAL A 4 -45.94 -10.48 -0.59
N ARG A 5 -46.92 -9.72 -0.07
CA ARG A 5 -46.75 -8.30 0.24
C ARG A 5 -45.76 -8.08 1.38
N GLU A 6 -45.77 -8.94 2.40
CA GLU A 6 -44.81 -8.87 3.50
C GLU A 6 -43.39 -9.18 3.03
N LEU A 7 -43.21 -10.20 2.18
CA LEU A 7 -41.93 -10.52 1.56
C LEU A 7 -41.42 -9.38 0.66
N GLN A 8 -42.28 -8.77 -0.15
CA GLN A 8 -41.93 -7.62 -0.98
C GLN A 8 -41.44 -6.44 -0.13
N LYS A 9 -42.12 -6.16 0.99
CA LYS A 9 -41.68 -5.11 1.93
C LYS A 9 -40.31 -5.42 2.53
N LYS A 10 -40.08 -6.67 2.96
CA LYS A 10 -38.78 -7.12 3.48
C LYS A 10 -37.67 -6.99 2.43
N ILE A 11 -37.93 -7.39 1.19
CA ILE A 11 -36.97 -7.24 0.08
C ILE A 11 -36.60 -5.77 -0.12
N SER A 12 -37.57 -4.86 -0.22
CA SER A 12 -37.30 -3.43 -0.38
C SER A 12 -36.56 -2.82 0.82
N ASP A 13 -36.81 -3.31 2.03
CA ASP A 13 -36.06 -2.89 3.23
C ASP A 13 -34.60 -3.37 3.17
N TYR A 14 -34.36 -4.61 2.72
CA TYR A 14 -33.01 -5.14 2.54
C TYR A 14 -32.25 -4.43 1.41
N GLU A 15 -32.90 -4.13 0.29
CA GLU A 15 -32.29 -3.37 -0.81
C GLU A 15 -31.86 -1.96 -0.34
N ARG A 16 -32.69 -1.28 0.45
CA ARG A 16 -32.35 0.01 1.05
C ARG A 16 -31.18 -0.09 2.02
N LYS A 17 -31.16 -1.11 2.87
CA LYS A 17 -30.03 -1.36 3.80
C LYS A 17 -28.74 -1.68 3.03
N MET A 18 -28.81 -2.52 2.00
CA MET A 18 -27.68 -2.87 1.16
C MET A 18 -27.08 -1.62 0.50
N LEU A 19 -27.91 -0.76 -0.08
CA LEU A 19 -27.44 0.49 -0.67
C LEU A 19 -26.79 1.40 0.38
N HIS A 20 -27.41 1.54 1.55
CA HIS A 20 -26.85 2.33 2.66
C HIS A 20 -25.46 1.84 3.08
N TYR A 21 -25.30 0.52 3.29
CA TYR A 21 -24.01 -0.04 3.69
C TYR A 21 -22.97 0.05 2.57
N LYS A 22 -23.35 -0.13 1.31
CA LYS A 22 -22.45 0.04 0.17
C LYS A 22 -21.89 1.47 0.11
N THR A 23 -22.73 2.48 0.29
CA THR A 23 -22.28 3.88 0.35
C THR A 23 -21.41 4.15 1.58
N LYS A 24 -21.73 3.56 2.73
CA LYS A 24 -20.94 3.72 3.96
C LYS A 24 -19.54 3.11 3.82
N ILE A 25 -19.45 1.89 3.27
CA ILE A 25 -18.17 1.21 3.01
C ILE A 25 -17.31 2.06 2.08
N PHE A 26 -17.87 2.52 0.95
CA PHE A 26 -17.14 3.36 0.01
C PHE A 26 -16.57 4.64 0.66
N ARG A 27 -17.31 5.28 1.56
CA ARG A 27 -16.81 6.45 2.30
C ARG A 27 -15.65 6.08 3.23
N LEU A 28 -15.79 5.02 4.00
CA LEU A 28 -14.74 4.55 4.92
C LEU A 28 -13.47 4.12 4.17
N GLU A 29 -13.60 3.51 2.99
CA GLU A 29 -12.44 3.16 2.15
C GLU A 29 -11.68 4.41 1.68
N ASN A 30 -12.39 5.50 1.34
CA ASN A 30 -11.76 6.77 1.00
C ASN A 30 -11.11 7.43 2.23
N ASP A 31 -11.78 7.42 3.38
CA ASP A 31 -11.21 7.98 4.62
C ASP A 31 -9.92 7.25 5.01
N ILE A 32 -9.90 5.91 4.90
CA ILE A 32 -8.69 5.10 5.12
C ILE A 32 -7.61 5.46 4.11
N PHE A 33 -7.96 5.64 2.83
CA PHE A 33 -7.02 6.08 1.80
C PHE A 33 -6.36 7.42 2.15
N ASP A 34 -7.15 8.40 2.56
CA ASP A 34 -6.63 9.72 2.93
C ASP A 34 -5.72 9.63 4.17
N LYS A 35 -6.07 8.77 5.13
CA LYS A 35 -5.23 8.52 6.32
C LYS A 35 -3.93 7.79 5.99
N ASP A 36 -3.94 6.81 5.10
CA ASP A 36 -2.71 6.16 4.62
C ASP A 36 -1.78 7.19 3.96
N GLN A 37 -2.35 8.10 3.16
CA GLN A 37 -1.60 9.17 2.51
C GLN A 37 -0.99 10.15 3.53
N GLU A 38 -1.75 10.56 4.55
CA GLU A 38 -1.24 11.39 5.65
C GLU A 38 -0.08 10.70 6.39
N ILE A 39 -0.22 9.41 6.72
CA ILE A 39 0.81 8.64 7.44
C ILE A 39 2.08 8.52 6.60
N ILE A 40 1.97 8.11 5.34
CA ILE A 40 3.13 7.96 4.45
C ILE A 40 3.78 9.33 4.23
N GLY A 41 2.99 10.39 4.00
CA GLY A 41 3.51 11.74 3.86
C GLY A 41 4.28 12.22 5.09
N ALA A 42 3.77 11.92 6.30
CA ALA A 42 4.46 12.22 7.54
C ALA A 42 5.79 11.47 7.65
N LYS A 43 5.82 10.17 7.33
CA LYS A 43 7.06 9.37 7.31
C LYS A 43 8.09 10.01 6.37
N PHE A 44 7.75 10.26 5.11
CA PHE A 44 8.67 10.84 4.14
C PHE A 44 9.17 12.23 4.55
N THR A 45 8.30 13.04 5.17
CA THR A 45 8.69 14.36 5.68
C THR A 45 9.69 14.25 6.84
N LEU A 46 9.51 13.30 7.75
CA LEU A 46 10.49 13.03 8.81
C LEU A 46 11.84 12.60 8.23
N LEU A 47 11.83 11.68 7.27
CA LEU A 47 13.05 11.16 6.64
C LEU A 47 13.77 12.22 5.78
N GLN A 48 13.04 13.20 5.24
CA GLN A 48 13.62 14.35 4.57
C GLN A 48 14.35 15.27 5.57
N ALA A 49 13.76 15.48 6.75
CA ALA A 49 14.32 16.34 7.78
C ALA A 49 15.48 15.70 8.56
N LEU A 50 15.42 14.38 8.76
CA LEU A 50 16.39 13.59 9.51
C LEU A 50 16.76 12.32 8.72
N PRO A 51 17.60 12.43 7.67
CA PRO A 51 17.99 11.27 6.86
C PRO A 51 18.72 10.18 7.65
N GLU A 52 19.34 10.53 8.78
CA GLU A 52 20.15 9.64 9.63
C GLU A 52 19.32 8.53 10.27
N ILE A 53 18.00 8.71 10.42
CA ILE A 53 17.13 7.66 10.96
C ILE A 53 16.75 6.60 9.92
N ASN A 54 17.20 6.78 8.66
CA ASN A 54 16.91 5.89 7.54
C ASN A 54 18.17 5.57 6.74
N THR A 55 19.13 4.94 7.42
CA THR A 55 20.38 4.55 6.79
C THR A 55 20.17 3.39 5.80
N PRO A 56 20.82 3.43 4.62
CA PRO A 56 20.94 2.25 3.77
C PRO A 56 21.60 1.11 4.55
N GLU A 57 21.21 -0.13 4.26
CA GLU A 57 22.02 -1.25 4.71
C GLU A 57 23.25 -1.32 3.79
N ASN A 58 24.36 -1.90 4.26
CA ASN A 58 25.44 -2.27 3.33
C ASN A 58 25.04 -3.43 2.38
N ASN A 59 23.77 -3.87 2.42
CA ASN A 59 23.20 -4.91 1.60
C ASN A 59 22.36 -4.31 0.46
N THR A 60 22.90 -4.40 -0.76
CA THR A 60 22.24 -3.93 -1.97
C THR A 60 20.86 -4.56 -2.20
N LEU A 61 20.65 -5.84 -1.84
CA LEU A 61 19.36 -6.51 -2.08
C LEU A 61 18.23 -5.89 -1.25
N ALA A 62 18.49 -5.65 0.03
CA ALA A 62 17.54 -4.98 0.93
C ALA A 62 17.22 -3.56 0.44
N ASP A 63 18.21 -2.83 -0.05
CA ASP A 63 18.01 -1.48 -0.58
C ASP A 63 17.15 -1.46 -1.85
N ILE A 64 17.27 -2.47 -2.73
CA ILE A 64 16.36 -2.56 -3.89
C ILE A 64 14.92 -2.78 -3.37
N GLU A 65 14.68 -3.60 -2.34
CA GLU A 65 13.33 -3.83 -1.79
C GLU A 65 12.73 -2.59 -1.13
N ARG A 66 13.60 -1.76 -0.56
CA ARG A 66 13.25 -0.49 0.07
C ARG A 66 13.04 0.67 -0.90
N ILE A 67 13.01 0.46 -2.21
CA ILE A 67 12.73 1.55 -3.16
C ILE A 67 11.25 1.98 -3.01
N PRO A 68 10.94 3.26 -2.73
CA PRO A 68 9.58 3.78 -2.72
C PRO A 68 8.80 3.44 -3.98
N GLY A 69 7.60 2.89 -3.83
CA GLY A 69 6.79 2.42 -4.96
C GLY A 69 7.16 1.06 -5.53
N ARG A 70 8.19 0.39 -4.99
CA ARG A 70 8.43 -1.02 -5.28
C ARG A 70 7.43 -1.89 -4.51
N ILE A 71 6.91 -2.88 -5.22
CA ILE A 71 5.99 -3.91 -4.73
C ILE A 71 6.68 -5.25 -4.88
N ASP A 72 6.48 -6.14 -3.92
CA ASP A 72 6.96 -7.51 -3.99
C ASP A 72 6.38 -8.20 -5.25
N PRO A 73 7.22 -8.72 -6.16
CA PRO A 73 6.78 -9.48 -7.32
C PRO A 73 5.82 -10.63 -6.99
N MET A 74 5.92 -11.22 -5.79
CA MET A 74 5.03 -12.29 -5.35
C MET A 74 3.58 -11.85 -5.20
N ILE A 75 3.34 -10.58 -4.85
CA ILE A 75 1.97 -10.02 -4.78
C ILE A 75 1.32 -10.03 -6.17
N TYR A 76 2.07 -9.68 -7.21
CA TYR A 76 1.59 -9.79 -8.60
C TYR A 76 1.37 -11.24 -9.02
N TYR A 77 2.27 -12.15 -8.61
CA TYR A 77 2.14 -13.57 -8.91
C TYR A 77 0.85 -14.17 -8.33
N LYS A 78 0.63 -13.97 -7.02
CA LYS A 78 -0.57 -14.46 -6.31
C LYS A 78 -1.86 -13.87 -6.89
N ALA A 79 -1.83 -12.60 -7.27
CA ALA A 79 -2.95 -11.94 -7.91
C ALA A 79 -3.31 -12.53 -9.28
N CYS A 80 -2.32 -12.96 -10.06
CA CYS A 80 -2.54 -13.63 -11.35
C CYS A 80 -2.91 -15.12 -11.20
N ASN A 81 -2.45 -15.79 -10.13
CA ASN A 81 -2.57 -17.23 -9.94
C ASN A 81 -3.16 -17.54 -8.55
N PRO A 82 -4.44 -17.19 -8.30
CA PRO A 82 -5.05 -17.39 -7.00
C PRO A 82 -5.12 -18.88 -6.66
N GLY A 83 -4.59 -19.25 -5.49
CA GLY A 83 -4.58 -20.63 -4.99
C GLY A 83 -3.32 -21.43 -5.31
N GLU A 84 -2.33 -20.85 -6.00
CA GLU A 84 -1.02 -21.45 -6.19
C GLU A 84 0.00 -20.88 -5.18
N GLU A 85 0.68 -21.76 -4.45
CA GLU A 85 1.65 -21.35 -3.41
C GLU A 85 3.07 -21.13 -3.94
N GLU A 86 3.47 -21.78 -5.03
CA GLU A 86 4.84 -21.71 -5.55
C GLU A 86 4.92 -21.37 -7.05
N PRO A 87 5.79 -20.41 -7.45
CA PRO A 87 5.97 -20.02 -8.85
C PRO A 87 6.71 -21.04 -9.73
N LEU A 88 7.38 -22.02 -9.13
CA LEU A 88 8.51 -22.73 -9.76
C LEU A 88 8.13 -23.58 -10.98
N THR A 89 6.84 -23.85 -11.21
CA THR A 89 6.36 -24.69 -12.33
C THR A 89 5.40 -23.97 -13.27
N ASN A 90 4.96 -22.75 -12.96
CA ASN A 90 3.95 -22.02 -13.75
C ASN A 90 4.57 -20.86 -14.55
N GLU A 91 5.27 -21.21 -15.63
CA GLU A 91 5.91 -20.24 -16.54
C GLU A 91 4.92 -19.19 -17.08
N ARG A 92 3.67 -19.61 -17.34
CA ARG A 92 2.62 -18.71 -17.82
C ARG A 92 2.24 -17.69 -16.74
N GLY A 93 2.05 -18.14 -15.50
CA GLY A 93 1.74 -17.28 -14.36
C GLY A 93 2.87 -16.29 -14.06
N MET A 94 4.12 -16.71 -14.21
CA MET A 94 5.29 -15.81 -14.11
C MET A 94 5.30 -14.75 -15.21
N LEU A 95 4.99 -15.13 -16.46
CA LEU A 95 4.93 -14.17 -17.57
C LEU A 95 3.79 -13.16 -17.40
N GLU A 96 2.61 -13.60 -16.99
CA GLU A 96 1.44 -12.74 -16.78
C GLU A 96 1.67 -11.75 -15.62
N SER A 97 2.21 -12.23 -14.49
CA SER A 97 2.56 -11.37 -13.36
C SER A 97 3.68 -10.39 -13.69
N GLY A 98 4.68 -10.78 -14.48
CA GLY A 98 5.74 -9.89 -14.96
C GLY A 98 5.22 -8.75 -15.86
N LYS A 99 4.24 -9.05 -16.73
CA LYS A 99 3.56 -8.02 -17.55
C LYS A 99 2.79 -7.05 -16.66
N LEU A 100 2.01 -7.57 -15.71
CA LEU A 100 1.22 -6.76 -14.78
C LEU A 100 2.11 -5.86 -13.92
N SER A 101 3.20 -6.40 -13.39
CA SER A 101 4.20 -5.65 -12.62
C SER A 101 4.80 -4.51 -13.43
N SER A 102 5.21 -4.78 -14.67
CA SER A 102 5.79 -3.76 -15.56
C SER A 102 4.80 -2.65 -15.90
N GLU A 103 3.54 -3.01 -16.18
CA GLU A 103 2.47 -2.05 -16.45
C GLU A 103 2.24 -1.11 -15.26
N TRP A 104 2.11 -1.68 -14.06
CA TRP A 104 1.83 -0.90 -12.86
C TRP A 104 3.01 -0.11 -12.36
N ALA A 105 4.24 -0.60 -12.51
CA ALA A 105 5.45 0.19 -12.23
C ALA A 105 5.48 1.50 -13.05
N LEU A 106 5.07 1.45 -14.32
CA LEU A 106 4.95 2.65 -15.17
C LEU A 106 3.82 3.58 -14.70
N LYS A 107 2.65 3.04 -14.36
CA LYS A 107 1.50 3.83 -13.86
C LYS A 107 1.81 4.51 -12.52
N ILE A 108 2.44 3.78 -11.60
CA ILE A 108 2.85 4.27 -10.27
C ILE A 108 3.78 5.49 -10.40
N THR A 109 4.75 5.40 -11.31
CA THR A 109 5.80 6.42 -11.45
C THR A 109 5.38 7.61 -12.31
N ARG A 110 4.49 7.43 -13.30
CA ARG A 110 4.19 8.45 -14.32
C ARG A 110 2.81 9.08 -14.19
N THR A 111 1.86 8.46 -13.50
CA THR A 111 0.46 8.92 -13.47
C THR A 111 0.14 9.73 -12.21
N LYS A 112 -0.55 10.86 -12.38
CA LYS A 112 -1.00 11.72 -11.26
C LYS A 112 -2.01 11.07 -10.32
N ARG A 113 -2.82 10.13 -10.81
CA ARG A 113 -3.69 9.24 -10.01
C ARG A 113 -4.19 8.10 -10.92
N PRO A 114 -3.62 6.89 -10.85
CA PRO A 114 -4.12 5.75 -11.60
C PRO A 114 -5.58 5.43 -11.24
N ASN A 115 -6.33 4.85 -12.19
CA ASN A 115 -7.60 4.25 -11.86
C ASN A 115 -7.36 2.89 -11.19
N PHE A 116 -7.58 2.81 -9.89
CA PHE A 116 -7.35 1.58 -9.11
C PHE A 116 -8.55 0.63 -9.11
N SER A 117 -9.74 1.04 -9.59
CA SER A 117 -10.96 0.22 -9.47
C SER A 117 -10.83 -1.14 -10.16
N GLU A 118 -10.17 -1.18 -11.31
CA GLU A 118 -9.96 -2.39 -12.09
C GLU A 118 -9.06 -3.41 -11.38
N LEU A 119 -8.19 -2.97 -10.47
CA LEU A 119 -7.33 -3.88 -9.70
C LEU A 119 -8.14 -4.71 -8.71
N LYS A 120 -9.00 -4.04 -7.95
CA LYS A 120 -9.78 -4.69 -6.90
C LYS A 120 -10.71 -5.74 -7.49
N ASP A 121 -11.40 -5.40 -8.58
CA ASP A 121 -12.37 -6.29 -9.23
C ASP A 121 -11.69 -7.49 -9.92
N LYS A 122 -10.51 -7.30 -10.52
CA LYS A 122 -9.85 -8.32 -11.35
C LYS A 122 -8.82 -9.16 -10.59
N TYR A 123 -8.13 -8.56 -9.63
CA TYR A 123 -6.94 -9.12 -8.99
C TYR A 123 -7.03 -9.17 -7.46
N GLY A 124 -8.12 -8.65 -6.88
CA GLY A 124 -8.39 -8.72 -5.46
C GLY A 124 -7.77 -7.59 -4.64
N GLU A 125 -8.09 -7.63 -3.34
CA GLU A 125 -7.81 -6.56 -2.38
C GLU A 125 -6.31 -6.37 -2.10
N GLU A 126 -5.54 -7.47 -2.09
CA GLU A 126 -4.12 -7.45 -1.75
C GLU A 126 -3.31 -6.64 -2.77
N LEU A 127 -3.44 -6.96 -4.07
CA LEU A 127 -2.75 -6.22 -5.12
C LEU A 127 -3.26 -4.78 -5.22
N TYR A 128 -4.58 -4.58 -5.08
CA TYR A 128 -5.18 -3.24 -5.05
C TYR A 128 -4.52 -2.36 -3.98
N ASN A 129 -4.41 -2.85 -2.74
CA ASN A 129 -3.80 -2.11 -1.64
C ASN A 129 -2.29 -1.92 -1.83
N ALA A 130 -1.57 -2.94 -2.30
CA ALA A 130 -0.13 -2.83 -2.56
C ALA A 130 0.18 -1.75 -3.61
N VAL A 131 -0.57 -1.72 -4.72
CA VAL A 131 -0.41 -0.69 -5.76
C VAL A 131 -0.80 0.69 -5.26
N LYS A 132 -1.87 0.80 -4.47
CA LYS A 132 -2.32 2.06 -3.86
C LYS A 132 -1.21 2.67 -2.99
N ILE A 133 -0.65 1.88 -2.07
CA ILE A 133 0.42 2.31 -1.16
C ILE A 133 1.69 2.67 -1.95
N ALA A 134 2.10 1.82 -2.89
CA ALA A 134 3.25 2.07 -3.74
C ALA A 134 3.12 3.37 -4.57
N TRP A 135 1.92 3.68 -5.07
CA TRP A 135 1.66 4.93 -5.75
C TRP A 135 1.86 6.14 -4.83
N ILE A 136 1.35 6.09 -3.60
CA ILE A 136 1.53 7.15 -2.59
C ILE A 136 3.03 7.34 -2.28
N GLU A 137 3.74 6.26 -1.96
CA GLU A 137 5.19 6.30 -1.71
C GLU A 137 5.98 6.91 -2.87
N ALA A 138 5.64 6.55 -4.12
CA ALA A 138 6.30 7.10 -5.30
C ALA A 138 6.00 8.60 -5.51
N GLN A 139 4.83 9.08 -5.08
CA GLN A 139 4.56 10.53 -5.06
C GLN A 139 5.42 11.21 -4.00
N GLU A 140 5.41 10.68 -2.78
CA GLU A 140 6.10 11.27 -1.63
C GLU A 140 7.61 11.24 -1.81
N SER A 141 8.17 10.18 -2.38
CA SER A 141 9.58 10.08 -2.77
C SER A 141 9.97 11.18 -3.76
N ARG A 142 9.15 11.43 -4.78
CA ARG A 142 9.40 12.53 -5.73
C ARG A 142 9.28 13.90 -5.10
N ARG A 143 8.32 14.08 -4.18
CA ARG A 143 8.09 15.34 -3.47
C ARG A 143 9.23 15.69 -2.51
N THR A 144 9.77 14.70 -1.81
CA THR A 144 10.73 14.91 -0.72
C THR A 144 12.18 14.61 -1.10
N GLY A 145 12.42 13.85 -2.18
CA GLY A 145 13.73 13.36 -2.56
C GLY A 145 14.21 12.14 -1.78
N VAL A 146 13.42 11.62 -0.83
CA VAL A 146 13.74 10.42 -0.06
C VAL A 146 13.69 9.19 -0.97
N LYS A 147 14.78 8.42 -0.99
CA LYS A 147 14.99 7.29 -1.91
C LYS A 147 14.84 5.92 -1.27
N LEU A 148 14.73 5.84 0.05
CA LEU A 148 14.61 4.59 0.79
C LEU A 148 13.37 4.62 1.68
N LYS A 149 12.65 3.50 1.70
CA LYS A 149 11.62 3.24 2.71
C LYS A 149 12.27 2.96 4.06
N PRO A 150 11.67 3.44 5.16
CA PRO A 150 12.13 3.14 6.51
C PRO A 150 11.85 1.67 6.84
N TRP A 151 12.84 0.92 7.32
CA TRP A 151 12.73 -0.54 7.47
C TRP A 151 13.11 -1.02 8.86
N ASN A 152 12.30 -1.92 9.42
CA ASN A 152 12.57 -2.62 10.66
C ASN A 152 13.09 -4.00 10.28
N TYR A 153 14.41 -4.17 10.31
CA TYR A 153 15.07 -5.42 9.93
C TYR A 153 14.74 -6.58 10.85
N GLU A 154 14.67 -6.33 12.16
CA GLU A 154 14.31 -7.36 13.14
C GLU A 154 12.89 -7.88 12.89
N ALA A 155 11.97 -6.99 12.55
CA ALA A 155 10.58 -7.35 12.23
C ALA A 155 10.36 -7.77 10.76
N GLY A 156 11.37 -7.65 9.90
CA GLY A 156 11.26 -7.96 8.46
C GLY A 156 10.21 -7.16 7.72
N ARG A 157 9.91 -5.91 8.14
CA ARG A 157 8.85 -5.08 7.54
C ARG A 157 9.20 -3.60 7.56
N GLU A 158 8.43 -2.80 6.83
CA GLU A 158 8.52 -1.34 6.89
C GLU A 158 8.26 -0.83 8.32
N GLN A 159 9.02 0.18 8.76
CA GLN A 159 8.76 0.85 10.03
C GLN A 159 7.43 1.61 9.97
N THR A 160 6.70 1.55 11.06
CA THR A 160 5.55 2.40 11.33
C THR A 160 6.01 3.84 11.62
N LEU A 161 5.09 4.79 11.50
CA LEU A 161 5.35 6.17 11.92
C LEU A 161 5.73 6.25 13.41
N ALA A 162 5.12 5.43 14.27
CA ALA A 162 5.43 5.38 15.69
C ALA A 162 6.87 4.94 15.95
N GLU A 163 7.36 3.89 15.26
CA GLU A 163 8.74 3.43 15.36
C GLU A 163 9.73 4.52 14.93
N LEU A 164 9.43 5.28 13.87
CA LEU A 164 10.26 6.41 13.45
C LEU A 164 10.30 7.54 14.49
N LEU A 165 9.18 7.86 15.13
CA LEU A 165 9.14 8.90 16.15
C LEU A 165 10.02 8.56 17.37
N VAL A 166 10.16 7.28 17.71
CA VAL A 166 11.10 6.83 18.75
C VAL A 166 12.54 7.12 18.35
N LEU A 167 12.91 6.86 17.09
CA LEU A 167 14.26 7.18 16.58
C LEU A 167 14.53 8.69 16.56
N VAL A 168 13.53 9.50 16.20
CA VAL A 168 13.63 10.96 16.25
C VAL A 168 13.90 11.43 17.68
N GLN A 169 13.19 10.89 18.67
CA GLN A 169 13.40 11.24 20.08
C GLN A 169 14.82 10.90 20.53
N ALA A 170 15.34 9.74 20.15
CA ALA A 170 16.72 9.35 20.43
C ALA A 170 17.73 10.32 19.81
N GLN A 171 17.52 10.71 18.54
CA GLN A 171 18.39 11.66 17.84
C GLN A 171 18.39 13.05 18.50
N ILE A 172 17.23 13.54 18.92
CA ILE A 172 17.11 14.80 19.67
C ILE A 172 17.92 14.74 20.97
N GLN A 173 17.89 13.61 21.66
CA GLN A 173 18.64 13.47 22.91
C GLN A 173 20.15 13.46 22.69
N ILE A 174 20.64 12.81 21.62
CA ILE A 174 22.05 12.86 21.23
C ILE A 174 22.49 14.30 20.98
N LEU A 175 21.71 15.04 20.18
CA LEU A 175 22.02 16.45 19.87
C LEU A 175 22.05 17.33 21.11
N LYS A 176 21.13 17.11 22.07
CA LYS A 176 21.12 17.85 23.36
C LYS A 176 22.32 17.53 24.25
N ASN A 177 22.86 16.32 24.17
CA ASN A 177 24.00 15.90 25.00
C ASN A 177 25.36 16.28 24.39
N HIS A 178 25.38 16.85 23.18
CA HIS A 178 26.58 17.29 22.46
C HIS A 178 26.68 18.82 22.32
N HIS A 179 25.78 19.55 23.00
CA HIS A 179 25.82 20.99 23.24
C HIS A 179 25.98 21.27 24.74
#